data_AF-A0A9E0T014-F1
#
_entry.id   AF-A0A9E0T014-F1
#
_cell.length_a   1.000
_cell.length_b   1.000
_cell.length_c   1.000
_cell.angle_alpha   90.00
_cell.angle_beta   90.00
_cell.angle_gamma   90.00
#
_symmetry.space_group_name_H-M   'P 1'
#
loop_
_entity.id
_entity.type
_entity.pdbx_description
1 polymer ?
#
loop_
_entity_poly.entity_id
_entity_poly.type
_entity_poly.pdbx_seq_one_letter_code
_entity_poly.pdbx_strand_id
1 'polypeptide(L)'
;MTGVRLRKWLRLGISLCVLGLSVGVSHADELTERVLQTFRGQASELRATAKSDDELQVTGRRGPLTVYLFNVRTACASNKDRCDDEVSSFVQRVVSVASADQSAGAFVVEKVYAVLRNAGFAKRAADTFKEPNKQLVVLPFVESIELLFVVDGDKAVRYVNRDDIASAGLTEKALLDLASRNAARLPQVKYEPIKGMPGLYFMPANDGLGTSRAFDFALWEKLEAVAGGPVAMAG
;
A
#
# COMPACT_ATOMS: atom_id res chain seq x y z
N MET A 1 30.46 -82.10 0.89
CA MET A 1 29.12 -82.37 1.48
C MET A 1 29.11 -81.86 2.90
N THR A 2 28.19 -80.94 3.20
CA THR A 2 27.45 -80.77 4.48
C THR A 2 28.19 -81.17 5.77
N GLY A 3 28.44 -80.33 6.77
CA GLY A 3 27.92 -79.02 7.14
C GLY A 3 27.92 -78.91 8.67
N VAL A 4 27.44 -77.75 9.16
CA VAL A 4 26.75 -77.56 10.46
C VAL A 4 27.62 -77.17 11.68
N ARG A 5 27.53 -75.85 11.99
CA ARG A 5 27.34 -75.20 13.32
C ARG A 5 28.57 -75.15 14.27
N LEU A 6 28.77 -74.15 15.15
CA LEU A 6 27.83 -73.29 15.88
C LEU A 6 28.65 -72.13 16.56
N ARG A 7 28.08 -70.90 16.62
CA ARG A 7 28.08 -69.92 17.75
C ARG A 7 29.43 -69.57 18.44
N LYS A 8 29.76 -68.32 18.80
CA LYS A 8 28.92 -67.31 19.45
C LYS A 8 29.72 -65.98 19.63
N TRP A 9 29.14 -64.86 19.19
CA TRP A 9 29.01 -63.54 19.87
C TRP A 9 30.26 -62.74 20.31
N LEU A 10 30.39 -61.52 19.77
CA LEU A 10 30.71 -60.33 20.56
C LEU A 10 29.94 -59.11 20.00
N ARG A 11 29.21 -58.42 20.89
CA ARG A 11 28.44 -57.21 20.63
C ARG A 11 29.40 -56.01 20.61
N LEU A 12 29.32 -55.17 19.57
CA LEU A 12 29.81 -53.79 19.63
C LEU A 12 28.61 -52.86 19.50
N GLY A 13 28.39 -52.03 20.52
CA GLY A 13 27.36 -51.01 20.55
C GLY A 13 27.73 -49.82 19.67
N ILE A 14 26.81 -49.42 18.78
CA ILE A 14 26.87 -48.16 18.06
C ILE A 14 25.89 -47.22 18.74
N SER A 15 26.43 -46.18 19.39
CA SER A 15 25.67 -45.07 19.92
C SER A 15 25.25 -44.17 18.75
N LEU A 16 23.97 -44.15 18.44
CA LEU A 16 23.40 -43.28 17.40
C LEU A 16 23.11 -41.90 18.02
N CYS A 17 23.97 -40.91 17.78
CA CYS A 17 23.65 -39.51 18.01
C CYS A 17 22.60 -39.08 16.98
N VAL A 18 21.33 -39.01 17.38
CA VAL A 18 20.28 -38.35 16.61
C VAL A 18 20.51 -36.85 16.75
N LEU A 19 21.13 -36.25 15.74
CA LEU A 19 21.14 -34.79 15.54
C LEU A 19 19.71 -34.36 15.22
N GLY A 20 19.02 -33.85 16.24
CA GLY A 20 17.76 -33.14 16.07
C GLY A 20 18.01 -31.86 15.28
N LEU A 21 17.52 -31.83 14.03
CA LEU A 21 17.30 -30.61 13.27
C LEU A 21 16.21 -29.81 13.99
N SER A 22 16.61 -28.86 14.83
CA SER A 22 15.72 -27.81 15.33
C SER A 22 15.31 -26.94 14.15
N VAL A 23 14.12 -27.17 13.63
CA VAL A 23 13.43 -26.25 12.72
C VAL A 23 13.26 -24.95 13.50
N GLY A 24 13.93 -23.89 13.06
CA GLY A 24 13.83 -22.56 13.66
C GLY A 24 12.41 -22.03 13.51
N VAL A 25 11.61 -22.13 14.57
CA VAL A 25 10.37 -21.37 14.71
C VAL A 25 10.80 -19.95 15.06
N SER A 26 10.85 -19.07 14.05
CA SER A 26 10.95 -17.63 14.27
C SER A 26 9.74 -17.23 15.12
N HIS A 27 9.96 -16.98 16.41
CA HIS A 27 8.90 -16.46 17.27
C HIS A 27 8.69 -15.02 16.87
N ALA A 28 7.53 -14.75 16.28
CA ALA A 28 7.08 -13.39 16.05
C ALA A 28 7.02 -12.64 17.40
N ASP A 29 7.46 -11.39 17.41
CA ASP A 29 7.42 -10.57 18.62
C ASP A 29 5.99 -10.16 19.00
N GLU A 30 5.83 -9.54 20.17
CA GLU A 30 4.50 -9.22 20.74
C GLU A 30 3.65 -8.36 19.80
N LEU A 31 4.26 -7.39 19.11
CA LEU A 31 3.55 -6.54 18.14
C LEU A 31 3.11 -7.37 16.93
N THR A 32 4.00 -8.20 16.40
CA THR A 32 3.73 -9.03 15.22
C THR A 32 2.62 -10.03 15.50
N GLU A 33 2.65 -10.68 16.67
CA GLU A 33 1.56 -11.56 17.11
C GLU A 33 0.24 -10.81 17.28
N ARG A 34 0.28 -9.59 17.85
CA ARG A 34 -0.92 -8.74 17.98
C ARG A 34 -1.50 -8.39 16.61
N VAL A 35 -0.67 -8.02 15.64
CA VAL A 35 -1.11 -7.74 14.27
C VAL A 35 -1.71 -9.00 13.62
N LEU A 36 -1.07 -10.16 13.77
CA LEU A 36 -1.58 -11.43 13.26
C LEU A 36 -2.93 -11.82 13.90
N GLN A 37 -3.09 -11.60 15.20
CA GLN A 37 -4.35 -11.84 15.90
C GLN A 37 -5.46 -10.91 15.38
N THR A 38 -5.16 -9.63 15.17
CA THR A 38 -6.10 -8.66 14.60
C THR A 38 -6.49 -9.06 13.17
N PHE A 39 -5.55 -9.53 12.33
CA PHE A 39 -5.86 -10.09 11.01
C PHE A 39 -6.83 -11.27 11.09
N ARG A 40 -6.58 -12.24 11.98
CA ARG A 40 -7.45 -13.41 12.16
C ARG A 40 -8.86 -13.02 12.59
N GLY A 41 -8.99 -11.96 13.40
CA GLY A 41 -10.28 -11.43 13.86
C GLY A 41 -11.04 -10.64 12.78
N GLN A 42 -10.35 -9.84 11.97
CA GLN A 42 -10.99 -8.96 10.97
C GLN A 42 -11.20 -9.60 9.60
N ALA A 43 -10.34 -10.53 9.19
CA ALA A 43 -10.36 -11.12 7.86
C ALA A 43 -9.81 -12.56 7.87
N SER A 44 -10.54 -13.46 8.52
CA SER A 44 -10.16 -14.88 8.67
C SER A 44 -9.92 -15.62 7.34
N GLU A 45 -10.48 -15.11 6.24
CA GLU A 45 -10.31 -15.62 4.89
C GLU A 45 -8.95 -15.26 4.28
N LEU A 46 -8.29 -14.22 4.79
CA LEU A 46 -6.97 -13.79 4.35
C LEU A 46 -5.89 -14.50 5.19
N ARG A 47 -4.98 -15.22 4.53
CA ARG A 47 -3.88 -15.89 5.23
C ARG A 47 -2.72 -14.93 5.43
N ALA A 48 -2.61 -14.37 6.64
CA ALA A 48 -1.45 -13.60 7.08
C ALA A 48 -0.42 -14.50 7.80
N THR A 49 0.84 -14.40 7.41
CA THR A 49 1.96 -15.15 8.01
C THR A 49 3.15 -14.22 8.25
N ALA A 50 3.79 -14.30 9.41
CA ALA A 50 5.03 -13.59 9.65
C ALA A 50 6.17 -14.25 8.85
N LYS A 51 7.00 -13.43 8.21
CA LYS A 51 8.26 -13.83 7.58
C LYS A 51 9.46 -13.42 8.42
N SER A 52 9.33 -12.32 9.13
CA SER A 52 10.27 -11.81 10.14
C SER A 52 9.51 -10.92 11.14
N ASP A 53 10.20 -10.35 12.12
CA ASP A 53 9.62 -9.46 13.13
C ASP A 53 9.03 -8.17 12.55
N ASP A 54 9.39 -7.79 11.32
CA ASP A 54 8.88 -6.56 10.68
C ASP A 54 8.20 -6.82 9.34
N GLU A 55 7.99 -8.08 8.97
CA GLU A 55 7.43 -8.45 7.66
C GLU A 55 6.33 -9.51 7.78
N LEU A 56 5.16 -9.17 7.23
CA LEU A 56 4.06 -10.12 7.04
C LEU A 56 3.84 -10.38 5.55
N GLN A 57 3.60 -11.65 5.21
CA GLN A 57 3.03 -12.05 3.93
C GLN A 57 1.54 -12.32 4.13
N VAL A 58 0.71 -11.54 3.44
CA VAL A 58 -0.75 -11.66 3.42
C VAL A 58 -1.18 -12.21 2.07
N THR A 59 -1.79 -13.39 2.06
CA THR A 59 -2.31 -13.99 0.83
C THR A 59 -3.72 -13.45 0.59
N GLY A 60 -3.84 -12.50 -0.34
CA GLY A 60 -5.11 -11.95 -0.78
C GLY A 60 -5.65 -12.60 -2.05
N ARG A 61 -6.79 -12.10 -2.55
CA ARG A 61 -7.43 -12.60 -3.78
C ARG A 61 -6.56 -12.40 -5.03
N ARG A 62 -5.63 -11.44 -5.00
CA ARG A 62 -4.69 -11.09 -6.09
C ARG A 62 -3.33 -11.79 -5.96
N GLY A 63 -3.16 -12.67 -4.98
CA GLY A 63 -1.88 -13.30 -4.65
C GLY A 63 -1.24 -12.76 -3.37
N PRO A 64 0.01 -13.15 -3.08
CA PRO A 64 0.72 -12.76 -1.87
C PRO A 64 1.11 -11.27 -1.91
N LEU A 65 0.74 -10.54 -0.87
CA LEU A 65 1.14 -9.17 -0.56
C LEU A 65 2.16 -9.21 0.59
N THR A 66 3.30 -8.55 0.42
CA THR A 66 4.24 -8.32 1.53
C THR A 66 3.94 -6.96 2.16
N VAL A 67 3.77 -6.92 3.47
CA VAL A 67 3.55 -5.68 4.24
C VAL A 67 4.56 -5.58 5.37
N TYR A 68 4.99 -4.36 5.67
CA TYR A 68 6.02 -4.09 6.68
C TYR A 68 5.43 -3.41 7.92
N LEU A 69 5.89 -3.81 9.10
CA LEU A 69 5.38 -3.35 10.40
C LEU A 69 6.15 -2.15 10.97
N PHE A 70 7.26 -1.73 10.36
CA PHE A 70 8.14 -0.67 10.87
C PHE A 70 7.40 0.61 11.28
N ASN A 71 6.44 1.08 10.47
CA ASN A 71 5.68 2.30 10.77
C ASN A 71 4.72 2.09 11.95
N VAL A 72 4.09 0.91 12.05
CA VAL A 72 3.21 0.56 13.17
C VAL A 72 4.03 0.49 14.45
N ARG A 73 5.21 -0.14 14.38
CA ARG A 73 6.15 -0.24 15.50
C ARG A 73 6.60 1.13 15.99
N THR A 74 6.98 2.01 15.07
CA THR A 74 7.38 3.39 15.39
C THR A 74 6.25 4.17 16.04
N ALA A 75 5.02 4.03 15.53
CA ALA A 75 3.83 4.68 16.10
C ALA A 75 3.52 4.16 17.51
N CYS A 76 3.51 2.84 17.70
CA CYS A 76 3.28 2.20 19.00
C CYS A 76 4.36 2.56 20.05
N ALA A 77 5.62 2.67 19.63
CA ALA A 77 6.71 3.10 20.51
C ALA A 77 6.55 4.55 20.96
N SER A 78 6.06 5.41 20.07
CA SER A 78 5.88 6.84 20.33
C SER A 78 4.61 7.15 21.14
N ASN A 79 3.56 6.34 21.02
CA ASN A 79 2.31 6.51 21.76
C ASN A 79 1.67 5.14 22.06
N LYS A 80 1.98 4.59 23.24
CA LYS A 80 1.53 3.26 23.64
C LYS A 80 0.01 3.14 23.75
N ASP A 81 -0.66 4.18 24.23
CA ASP A 81 -2.11 4.18 24.47
C ASP A 81 -2.92 4.10 23.17
N ARG A 82 -2.32 4.47 22.03
CA ARG A 82 -2.95 4.42 20.71
C ARG A 82 -2.50 3.23 19.86
N CYS A 83 -1.66 2.35 20.39
CA CYS A 83 -1.08 1.26 19.59
C CYS A 83 -2.16 0.33 19.02
N ASP A 84 -3.22 0.03 19.77
CA ASP A 84 -4.29 -0.84 19.30
C ASP A 84 -5.09 -0.20 18.15
N ASP A 85 -5.31 1.11 18.18
CA ASP A 85 -5.94 1.86 17.07
C ASP A 85 -5.05 1.85 15.82
N GLU A 86 -3.73 2.01 15.99
CA GLU A 86 -2.77 1.97 14.89
C GLU A 86 -2.70 0.57 14.26
N VAL A 87 -2.67 -0.48 15.06
CA VAL A 87 -2.73 -1.88 14.61
C VAL A 87 -4.03 -2.16 13.87
N SER A 88 -5.18 -1.77 14.44
CA SER A 88 -6.49 -1.96 13.81
C SER A 88 -6.58 -1.23 12.46
N SER A 89 -6.17 0.04 12.43
CA SER A 89 -6.16 0.87 11.22
C SER A 89 -5.22 0.31 10.16
N PHE A 90 -4.05 -0.19 10.56
CA PHE A 90 -3.13 -0.88 9.66
C PHE A 90 -3.76 -2.13 9.05
N VAL A 91 -4.31 -3.03 9.88
CA VAL A 91 -4.95 -4.26 9.40
C VAL A 91 -6.09 -3.94 8.45
N GLN A 92 -6.97 -3.00 8.81
CA GLN A 92 -8.09 -2.58 7.97
C GLN A 92 -7.64 -2.13 6.57
N ARG A 93 -6.56 -1.33 6.48
CA ARG A 93 -5.99 -0.90 5.19
C ARG A 93 -5.49 -2.10 4.38
N VAL A 94 -4.79 -3.03 5.00
CA VAL A 94 -4.25 -4.21 4.31
C VAL A 94 -5.37 -5.13 3.85
N VAL A 95 -6.39 -5.37 4.69
CA VAL A 95 -7.58 -6.16 4.35
C VAL A 95 -8.31 -5.54 3.16
N SER A 96 -8.50 -4.22 3.15
CA SER A 96 -9.15 -3.51 2.04
C SER A 96 -8.47 -3.79 0.69
N VAL A 97 -7.14 -3.77 0.68
CA VAL A 97 -6.33 -4.04 -0.51
C VAL A 97 -6.36 -5.54 -0.88
N ALA A 98 -6.19 -6.43 0.10
CA ALA A 98 -6.08 -7.87 -0.12
C ALA A 98 -7.40 -8.53 -0.53
N SER A 99 -8.53 -7.98 -0.09
CA SER A 99 -9.89 -8.47 -0.40
C SER A 99 -10.54 -7.80 -1.62
N ALA A 100 -9.84 -6.91 -2.32
CA ALA A 100 -10.36 -6.26 -3.51
C ALA A 100 -10.40 -7.22 -4.72
N ASP A 101 -11.60 -7.47 -5.26
CA ASP A 101 -11.82 -8.26 -6.49
C ASP A 101 -11.14 -7.62 -7.71
N GLN A 102 -10.91 -8.41 -8.77
CA GLN A 102 -10.39 -7.90 -10.05
C GLN A 102 -11.30 -6.82 -10.67
N SER A 103 -12.61 -6.87 -10.39
CA SER A 103 -13.58 -5.87 -10.84
C SER A 103 -13.48 -4.52 -10.10
N ALA A 104 -12.79 -4.47 -8.96
CA ALA A 104 -12.53 -3.22 -8.22
C ALA A 104 -11.45 -2.33 -8.90
N GLY A 105 -11.02 -2.67 -10.11
CA GLY A 105 -10.00 -1.94 -10.88
C GLY A 105 -10.40 -1.65 -12.33
N ALA A 106 -11.68 -1.77 -12.70
CA ALA A 106 -12.13 -1.37 -14.03
C ALA A 106 -11.75 0.09 -14.29
N PHE A 107 -11.29 0.39 -15.51
CA PHE A 107 -11.05 1.77 -15.92
C PHE A 107 -12.40 2.48 -16.08
N VAL A 108 -12.73 3.35 -15.14
CA VAL A 108 -13.97 4.13 -15.14
C VAL A 108 -13.61 5.59 -15.33
N VAL A 109 -13.94 6.13 -16.51
CA VAL A 109 -13.57 7.47 -16.99
C VAL A 109 -13.97 8.57 -15.99
N GLU A 110 -15.13 8.43 -15.36
CA GLU A 110 -15.69 9.39 -14.40
C GLU A 110 -14.94 9.41 -13.06
N LYS A 111 -14.16 8.37 -12.77
CA LYS A 111 -13.39 8.22 -11.54
C LYS A 111 -11.88 8.36 -11.76
N VAL A 112 -11.47 8.92 -12.90
CA VAL A 112 -10.06 9.19 -13.20
C VAL A 112 -9.62 10.51 -12.58
N TYR A 113 -8.54 10.50 -11.82
CA TYR A 113 -7.95 11.70 -11.22
C TYR A 113 -6.44 11.75 -11.48
N ALA A 114 -5.89 12.96 -11.61
CA ALA A 114 -4.46 13.18 -11.67
C ALA A 114 -3.92 13.28 -10.24
N VAL A 115 -2.74 12.73 -9.96
CA VAL A 115 -2.07 12.81 -8.67
C VAL A 115 -0.61 13.18 -8.85
N LEU A 116 -0.11 14.01 -7.96
CA LEU A 116 1.30 14.38 -7.91
C LEU A 116 2.08 13.39 -7.03
N ARG A 117 3.26 12.98 -7.48
CA ARG A 117 4.22 12.14 -6.75
C ARG A 117 5.65 12.63 -7.00
N ASN A 118 6.55 12.30 -6.06
CA ASN A 118 7.97 12.58 -6.22
C ASN A 118 8.54 11.82 -7.42
N ALA A 119 9.51 12.43 -8.09
CA ALA A 119 10.23 11.83 -9.21
C ALA A 119 10.74 10.40 -8.90
N GLY A 120 10.69 9.54 -9.91
CA GLY A 120 11.04 8.13 -9.82
C GLY A 120 10.03 7.28 -9.06
N PHE A 121 8.87 7.82 -8.67
CA PHE A 121 7.81 7.03 -8.04
C PHE A 121 7.34 5.92 -8.98
N ALA A 122 7.07 6.24 -10.24
CA ALA A 122 6.57 5.25 -11.20
C ALA A 122 7.55 4.09 -11.38
N LYS A 123 8.86 4.37 -11.40
CA LYS A 123 9.91 3.35 -11.46
C LYS A 123 9.85 2.41 -10.25
N ARG A 124 9.83 2.96 -9.03
CA ARG A 124 9.73 2.18 -7.79
C ARG A 124 8.43 1.38 -7.71
N ALA A 125 7.33 1.97 -8.17
CA ALA A 125 6.03 1.33 -8.21
C ALA A 125 6.03 0.15 -9.18
N ALA A 126 6.60 0.31 -10.38
CA ALA A 126 6.75 -0.77 -11.36
C ALA A 126 7.58 -1.95 -10.83
N ASP A 127 8.68 -1.67 -10.13
CA ASP A 127 9.52 -2.69 -9.48
C ASP A 127 8.73 -3.49 -8.41
N THR A 128 7.75 -2.84 -7.78
CA THR A 128 6.93 -3.44 -6.72
C THR A 128 5.78 -4.27 -7.28
N PHE A 129 5.14 -3.84 -8.37
CA PHE A 129 3.96 -4.50 -8.91
C PHE A 129 4.25 -5.86 -9.57
N LYS A 130 5.51 -6.18 -9.90
CA LYS A 130 5.93 -7.42 -10.60
C LYS A 130 5.13 -7.72 -11.88
N GLU A 131 4.53 -6.70 -12.47
CA GLU A 131 3.74 -6.78 -13.70
C GLU A 131 4.39 -5.91 -14.78
N PRO A 132 5.41 -6.42 -15.49
CA PRO A 132 6.20 -5.63 -16.45
C PRO A 132 5.37 -5.04 -17.60
N ASN A 133 4.17 -5.58 -17.86
CA ASN A 133 3.29 -5.12 -18.92
C ASN A 133 2.36 -3.97 -18.49
N LYS A 134 2.30 -3.61 -17.20
CA LYS A 134 1.47 -2.50 -16.71
C LYS A 134 2.26 -1.21 -16.57
N GLN A 135 2.79 -0.70 -17.68
CA GLN A 135 3.47 0.60 -17.69
C GLN A 135 2.49 1.70 -17.29
N LEU A 136 2.79 2.40 -16.21
CA LEU A 136 2.00 3.54 -15.74
C LEU A 136 2.05 4.69 -16.75
N VAL A 137 0.95 5.45 -16.84
CA VAL A 137 0.97 6.72 -17.57
C VAL A 137 1.59 7.77 -16.66
N VAL A 138 2.72 8.33 -17.08
CA VAL A 138 3.52 9.30 -16.32
C VAL A 138 3.79 10.50 -17.20
N LEU A 139 3.47 11.69 -16.70
CA LEU A 139 3.79 12.96 -17.35
C LEU A 139 4.73 13.78 -16.45
N PRO A 140 5.71 14.51 -17.01
CA PRO A 140 6.48 15.47 -16.24
C PRO A 140 5.57 16.60 -15.76
N PHE A 141 5.71 17.04 -14.50
CA PHE A 141 5.01 18.20 -13.97
C PHE A 141 5.99 19.34 -13.66
N VAL A 142 6.93 19.12 -12.75
CA VAL A 142 8.11 19.96 -12.50
C VAL A 142 9.32 19.06 -12.21
N GLU A 143 10.54 19.60 -12.11
CA GLU A 143 11.80 18.82 -12.02
C GLU A 143 11.76 17.66 -11.01
N SER A 144 11.14 17.85 -9.85
CA SER A 144 11.07 16.87 -8.76
C SER A 144 9.70 16.17 -8.63
N ILE A 145 8.73 16.48 -9.49
CA ILE A 145 7.35 15.99 -9.39
C ILE A 145 6.89 15.39 -10.72
N GLU A 146 6.37 14.18 -10.63
CA GLU A 146 5.71 13.46 -11.71
C GLU A 146 4.19 13.51 -11.50
N LEU A 147 3.47 13.65 -12.61
CA LEU A 147 2.02 13.49 -12.66
C LEU A 147 1.71 12.05 -13.07
N LEU A 148 0.93 11.38 -12.24
CA LEU A 148 0.34 10.08 -12.53
C LEU A 148 -1.18 10.18 -12.53
N PHE A 149 -1.84 9.14 -13.01
CA PHE A 149 -3.29 9.06 -13.02
C PHE A 149 -3.75 7.87 -12.20
N VAL A 150 -4.88 8.03 -11.53
CA VAL A 150 -5.51 6.99 -10.74
C VAL A 150 -6.99 6.86 -11.07
N VAL A 151 -7.52 5.66 -10.89
CA VAL A 151 -8.95 5.39 -10.81
C VAL A 151 -9.32 5.24 -9.34
N ASP A 152 -10.24 6.06 -8.87
CA ASP A 152 -10.81 5.94 -7.52
C ASP A 152 -11.84 4.81 -7.50
N GLY A 153 -11.44 3.63 -7.01
CA GLY A 153 -12.33 2.48 -6.87
C GLY A 153 -12.97 2.43 -5.49
N ASP A 154 -14.10 1.74 -5.37
CA ASP A 154 -14.88 1.68 -4.12
C ASP A 154 -14.09 1.15 -2.91
N LYS A 155 -13.02 0.38 -3.14
CA LYS A 155 -12.18 -0.23 -2.10
C LYS A 155 -10.71 0.20 -2.15
N ALA A 156 -10.26 0.74 -3.27
CA ALA A 156 -8.86 1.05 -3.50
C ALA A 156 -8.68 2.00 -4.69
N VAL A 157 -7.66 2.85 -4.57
CA VAL A 157 -7.15 3.67 -5.66
C VAL A 157 -6.16 2.83 -6.49
N ARG A 158 -6.34 2.79 -7.81
CA ARG A 158 -5.46 2.08 -8.75
C ARG A 158 -4.81 3.06 -9.71
N TYR A 159 -3.51 2.92 -9.98
CA TYR A 159 -2.87 3.70 -11.04
C TYR A 159 -3.32 3.29 -12.44
N VAL A 160 -3.54 4.28 -13.30
CA VAL A 160 -3.84 4.10 -14.72
C VAL A 160 -2.57 3.70 -15.45
N ASN A 161 -2.69 2.70 -16.32
CA ASN A 161 -1.61 2.22 -17.17
C ASN A 161 -1.90 2.50 -18.66
N ARG A 162 -0.94 2.17 -19.52
CA ARG A 162 -1.06 2.39 -20.97
C ARG A 162 -2.18 1.55 -21.63
N ASP A 163 -2.46 0.35 -21.10
CA ASP A 163 -3.53 -0.50 -21.63
C ASP A 163 -4.91 0.09 -21.36
N ASP A 164 -5.10 0.73 -20.21
CA ASP A 164 -6.34 1.42 -19.86
C ASP A 164 -6.68 2.52 -20.87
N ILE A 165 -5.71 3.40 -21.18
CA ILE A 165 -5.94 4.51 -22.12
C ILE A 165 -6.10 4.00 -23.55
N ALA A 166 -5.37 2.95 -23.94
CA ALA A 166 -5.49 2.35 -25.26
C ALA A 166 -6.88 1.73 -25.45
N SER A 167 -7.35 0.98 -24.45
CA SER A 167 -8.67 0.33 -24.46
C SER A 167 -9.81 1.36 -24.46
N ALA A 168 -9.60 2.51 -23.82
CA ALA A 168 -10.57 3.61 -23.79
C ALA A 168 -10.47 4.54 -25.02
N GLY A 169 -9.51 4.33 -25.93
CA GLY A 169 -9.28 5.22 -27.07
C GLY A 169 -8.85 6.64 -26.68
N LEU A 170 -8.16 6.79 -25.53
CA LEU A 170 -7.74 8.07 -24.98
C LEU A 170 -6.26 8.35 -25.28
N THR A 171 -5.97 9.62 -25.56
CA THR A 171 -4.59 10.14 -25.56
C THR A 171 -4.20 10.60 -24.15
N GLU A 172 -2.90 10.75 -23.88
CA GLU A 172 -2.41 11.29 -22.60
C GLU A 172 -2.97 12.71 -22.32
N LYS A 173 -3.12 13.53 -23.36
CA LYS A 173 -3.78 14.85 -23.25
C LYS A 173 -5.25 14.72 -22.87
N ALA A 174 -6.00 13.83 -23.54
CA ALA A 174 -7.41 13.61 -23.22
C ALA A 174 -7.61 13.07 -21.79
N LEU A 175 -6.66 12.25 -21.31
CA LEU A 175 -6.63 11.77 -19.94
C LEU A 175 -6.40 12.90 -18.93
N LEU A 176 -5.48 13.83 -19.22
CA LEU A 176 -5.25 15.01 -18.40
C LEU A 176 -6.48 15.92 -18.34
N ASP A 177 -7.07 16.22 -19.49
CA ASP A 177 -8.27 17.06 -19.56
C ASP A 177 -9.46 16.42 -18.81
N LEU A 178 -9.59 15.09 -18.89
CA LEU A 178 -10.57 14.32 -18.13
C LEU A 178 -10.32 14.40 -16.62
N ALA A 179 -9.09 14.16 -16.20
CA ALA A 179 -8.70 14.19 -14.79
C ALA A 179 -8.96 15.57 -14.15
N SER A 180 -8.63 16.66 -14.85
CA SER A 180 -8.89 18.03 -14.38
C SER A 180 -10.39 18.32 -14.24
N ARG A 181 -11.22 17.85 -15.19
CA ARG A 181 -12.69 17.98 -15.08
C ARG A 181 -13.25 17.18 -13.90
N ASN A 182 -12.70 16.00 -13.63
CA ASN A 182 -13.13 15.18 -12.51
C ASN A 182 -12.68 15.78 -11.17
N ALA A 183 -11.49 16.39 -11.10
CA ALA A 183 -11.00 17.06 -9.90
C ALA A 183 -11.96 18.14 -9.38
N ALA A 184 -12.57 18.92 -10.29
CA ALA A 184 -13.58 19.93 -9.95
C ALA A 184 -14.87 19.36 -9.33
N ARG A 185 -15.07 18.04 -9.37
CA ARG A 185 -16.21 17.34 -8.77
C ARG A 185 -15.86 16.71 -7.42
N LEU A 186 -14.60 16.80 -6.98
CA LEU A 186 -14.21 16.27 -5.68
C LEU A 186 -14.98 16.98 -4.56
N PRO A 187 -15.31 16.28 -3.47
CA PRO A 187 -15.88 16.91 -2.29
C PRO A 187 -14.98 18.05 -1.82
N GLN A 188 -15.62 19.19 -1.51
CA GLN A 188 -14.90 20.33 -0.96
C GLN A 188 -14.24 19.95 0.35
N VAL A 189 -12.98 20.34 0.47
CA VAL A 189 -12.19 20.19 1.69
C VAL A 189 -12.26 21.47 2.49
N LYS A 190 -12.37 21.32 3.81
CA LYS A 190 -12.23 22.47 4.71
C LYS A 190 -10.76 22.90 4.72
N TYR A 191 -10.54 24.19 4.85
CA TYR A 191 -9.21 24.74 5.14
C TYR A 191 -9.32 25.61 6.39
N GLU A 192 -8.31 25.52 7.26
CA GLU A 192 -8.27 26.21 8.54
C GLU A 192 -6.93 26.91 8.71
N PRO A 193 -6.89 28.14 9.22
CA PRO A 193 -5.63 28.84 9.46
C PRO A 193 -4.82 28.12 10.55
N ILE A 194 -3.50 27.99 10.33
CA ILE A 194 -2.61 27.40 11.32
C ILE A 194 -2.29 28.45 12.39
N LYS A 195 -2.59 28.14 13.65
CA LYS A 195 -2.39 29.05 14.79
C LYS A 195 -0.92 29.47 14.89
N GLY A 196 -0.67 30.78 14.94
CA GLY A 196 0.68 31.34 15.03
C GLY A 196 1.45 31.38 13.71
N MET A 197 0.83 31.00 12.59
CA MET A 197 1.46 30.99 11.27
C MET A 197 0.59 31.75 10.25
N PRO A 198 0.68 33.09 10.20
CA PRO A 198 -0.10 33.90 9.26
C PRO A 198 0.15 33.48 7.81
N GLY A 199 -0.92 33.34 7.03
CA GLY A 199 -0.85 32.94 5.62
C GLY A 199 -0.72 31.43 5.38
N LEU A 200 -0.57 30.62 6.44
CA LEU A 200 -0.58 29.16 6.31
C LEU A 200 -1.93 28.58 6.71
N TYR A 201 -2.41 27.66 5.87
CA TYR A 201 -3.67 26.97 6.05
C TYR A 201 -3.46 25.46 5.99
N PHE A 202 -4.17 24.75 6.85
CA PHE A 202 -4.25 23.30 6.84
C PHE A 202 -5.51 22.86 6.09
N MET A 203 -5.35 21.99 5.10
CA MET A 203 -6.44 21.49 4.27
C MET A 203 -6.41 19.96 4.23
N PRO A 204 -7.05 19.29 5.21
CA PRO A 204 -6.99 17.83 5.31
C PRO A 204 -7.77 17.16 4.19
N ALA A 205 -7.10 16.28 3.45
CA ALA A 205 -7.71 15.40 2.46
C ALA A 205 -7.43 13.93 2.83
N ASN A 206 -8.45 13.25 3.35
CA ASN A 206 -8.35 11.86 3.84
C ASN A 206 -8.87 10.83 2.83
N ASP A 207 -9.08 11.24 1.58
CA ASP A 207 -9.62 10.41 0.50
C ASP A 207 -8.55 9.84 -0.44
N GLY A 208 -7.27 10.11 -0.18
CA GLY A 208 -6.16 9.68 -1.05
C GLY A 208 -6.04 10.47 -2.35
N LEU A 209 -6.91 11.46 -2.58
CA LEU A 209 -6.98 12.34 -3.75
C LEU A 209 -6.60 13.79 -3.40
N GLY A 210 -5.85 13.99 -2.32
CA GLY A 210 -5.42 15.32 -1.85
C GLY A 210 -4.68 16.10 -2.94
N THR A 211 -3.68 15.49 -3.60
CA THR A 211 -2.93 16.14 -4.68
C THR A 211 -3.73 16.28 -5.97
N SER A 212 -4.85 15.58 -6.14
CA SER A 212 -5.75 15.77 -7.28
C SER A 212 -6.45 17.12 -7.26
N ARG A 213 -6.62 17.71 -6.08
CA ARG A 213 -7.20 19.06 -5.92
C ARG A 213 -6.30 20.15 -6.49
N ALA A 214 -5.02 19.87 -6.73
CA ALA A 214 -4.14 20.78 -7.46
C ALA A 214 -4.62 21.05 -8.90
N PHE A 215 -5.51 20.21 -9.44
CA PHE A 215 -6.08 20.34 -10.78
C PHE A 215 -7.51 20.93 -10.79
N ASP A 216 -8.02 21.38 -9.63
CA ASP A 216 -9.27 22.14 -9.53
C ASP A 216 -8.97 23.65 -9.54
N PHE A 217 -9.05 24.28 -10.71
CA PHE A 217 -8.81 25.72 -10.86
C PHE A 217 -9.75 26.59 -10.02
N ALA A 218 -11.01 26.17 -9.87
CA ALA A 218 -11.99 26.95 -9.10
C ALA A 218 -11.71 26.90 -7.59
N LEU A 219 -11.07 25.83 -7.10
CA LEU A 219 -10.54 25.78 -5.74
C LEU A 219 -9.40 26.78 -5.56
N TRP A 220 -8.44 26.82 -6.51
CA TRP A 220 -7.30 27.73 -6.44
C TRP A 220 -7.72 29.20 -6.43
N GLU A 221 -8.63 29.61 -7.31
CA GLU A 221 -9.15 30.98 -7.33
C GLU A 221 -9.78 31.39 -5.97
N LYS A 222 -10.49 30.47 -5.32
CA LYS A 222 -11.06 30.71 -3.98
C LYS A 222 -9.99 30.83 -2.92
N LEU A 223 -8.96 29.98 -2.96
CA LEU A 223 -7.87 30.01 -1.99
C LEU A 223 -7.04 31.29 -2.14
N GLU A 224 -6.78 31.75 -3.37
CA GLU A 224 -6.08 33.01 -3.62
C GLU A 224 -6.88 34.21 -3.12
N ALA A 225 -8.20 34.23 -3.34
CA ALA A 225 -9.08 35.28 -2.82
C ALA A 225 -9.08 35.32 -1.28
N VAL A 226 -9.04 34.16 -0.61
CA VAL A 226 -8.97 34.08 0.86
C VAL A 226 -7.59 34.50 1.39
N ALA A 227 -6.52 34.11 0.69
CA ALA A 227 -5.16 34.45 1.08
C ALA A 227 -4.76 35.90 0.73
N GLY A 228 -5.50 36.55 -0.17
CA GLY A 228 -5.19 37.89 -0.68
C GLY A 228 -4.01 37.91 -1.67
N GLY A 229 -3.75 36.79 -2.36
CA GLY A 229 -2.62 36.65 -3.29
C GLY A 229 -2.36 35.20 -3.70
N PRO A 230 -1.26 34.95 -4.44
CA PRO A 230 -0.90 33.62 -4.91
C PRO A 230 -0.74 32.61 -3.76
N VAL A 231 -1.20 31.39 -3.97
CA VAL A 231 -1.08 30.29 -3.00
C VAL A 231 -0.27 29.12 -3.57
N ALA A 232 0.32 28.32 -2.68
CA ALA A 232 1.03 27.10 -3.03
C ALA A 232 0.57 25.96 -2.13
N MET A 233 0.62 24.73 -2.67
CA MET A 233 0.33 23.51 -1.91
C MET A 233 1.65 22.86 -1.51
N ALA A 234 1.78 22.55 -0.22
CA ALA A 234 2.78 21.63 0.30
C ALA A 234 2.09 20.32 0.66
N GLY A 235 2.64 19.19 0.22
CA GLY A 235 2.09 17.85 0.42
C GLY A 235 3.14 16.85 0.86
#